data_AF-A0A7T5EUW9-F1
#
_entry.id   AF-A0A7T5EUW9-F1
#
_cell.length_a   1.000
_cell.length_b   1.000
_cell.length_c   1.000
_cell.angle_alpha   90.00
_cell.angle_beta   90.00
_cell.angle_gamma   90.00
#
_symmetry.space_group_name_H-M   'P 1'
#
loop_
_entity.id
_entity.type
_entity.pdbx_description
1 polymer ?
#
loop_
_entity_poly.entity_id
_entity_poly.type
_entity_poly.pdbx_seq_one_letter_code
_entity_poly.pdbx_strand_id
1 'polypeptide(L)'
;MKIGELRAKLKSMDKSELAELVVQIYKEIPRRVIEEKLIDDLIEDRELFLETRRGEREADREYKQAMKEENVTHIAAMQKWKSFPEYARNLILNNVWCTRCLDVRGLTRYTVEPSGPDIVLRGNCPVCNHEVARTVEIE
;
A
#
# COMPACT_ATOMS: atom_id res chain seq x y z
N MET A 1 18.20 -10.67 -27.04
CA MET A 1 16.75 -10.37 -27.21
C MET A 1 16.61 -9.13 -28.08
N LYS A 2 15.63 -9.07 -28.97
CA LYS A 2 15.37 -7.83 -29.73
C LYS A 2 14.66 -6.81 -28.83
N ILE A 3 14.92 -5.52 -29.02
CA ILE A 3 14.33 -4.43 -28.20
C ILE A 3 12.79 -4.49 -28.16
N GLY A 4 12.15 -4.95 -29.24
CA GLY A 4 10.69 -5.11 -29.30
C GLY A 4 10.15 -6.18 -28.35
N GLU A 5 10.87 -7.29 -28.20
CA GLU A 5 10.48 -8.40 -27.29
C GLU A 5 10.64 -7.99 -25.83
N LEU A 6 11.67 -7.18 -25.52
CA LEU A 6 11.91 -6.61 -24.19
C LEU A 6 10.77 -5.68 -23.77
N ARG A 7 10.34 -4.79 -24.68
CA ARG A 7 9.24 -3.86 -24.43
C ARG A 7 7.91 -4.59 -24.22
N ALA A 8 7.65 -5.65 -24.99
CA ALA A 8 6.45 -6.46 -24.83
C ALA A 8 6.44 -7.17 -23.46
N LYS A 9 7.57 -7.74 -23.04
CA LYS A 9 7.73 -8.36 -21.71
C LYS A 9 7.57 -7.36 -20.56
N LEU A 10 8.20 -6.20 -20.64
CA LEU A 10 8.09 -5.16 -19.61
C LEU A 10 6.65 -4.65 -19.46
N LYS A 11 5.87 -4.65 -20.55
CA LYS A 11 4.47 -4.23 -20.53
C LYS A 11 3.52 -5.28 -19.96
N SER A 12 3.92 -6.55 -19.93
CA SER A 12 3.12 -7.66 -19.41
C SER A 12 3.41 -8.02 -17.95
N MET A 13 4.48 -7.48 -17.36
CA MET A 13 4.85 -7.73 -15.95
C MET A 13 3.93 -6.96 -14.99
N ASP A 14 3.68 -7.53 -13.83
CA ASP A 14 2.96 -6.84 -12.77
C ASP A 14 3.85 -5.82 -12.03
N LYS A 15 3.22 -4.96 -11.21
CA LYS A 15 3.92 -3.85 -10.53
C LYS A 15 4.95 -4.34 -9.50
N SER A 16 4.74 -5.51 -8.89
CA SER A 16 5.68 -6.14 -7.95
C SER A 16 6.89 -6.75 -8.67
N GLU A 17 6.65 -7.46 -9.78
CA GLU A 17 7.70 -8.06 -10.61
C GLU A 17 8.58 -6.98 -11.25
N LEU A 18 7.98 -5.87 -11.70
CA LEU A 18 8.70 -4.71 -12.19
C LEU A 18 9.59 -4.08 -11.11
N ALA A 19 9.07 -3.93 -9.89
CA ALA A 19 9.86 -3.41 -8.78
C ALA A 19 11.05 -4.32 -8.43
N GLU A 20 10.84 -5.64 -8.44
CA GLU A 20 11.87 -6.63 -8.17
C GLU A 20 12.97 -6.65 -9.25
N LEU A 21 12.58 -6.56 -10.52
CA LEU A 21 13.50 -6.44 -11.65
C LEU A 21 14.33 -5.15 -11.55
N VAL A 22 13.70 -4.03 -11.22
CA VAL A 22 14.39 -2.75 -11.01
C VAL A 22 15.44 -2.87 -9.90
N VAL A 23 15.09 -3.49 -8.77
CA VAL A 23 16.04 -3.76 -7.68
C VAL A 23 17.21 -4.64 -8.13
N GLN A 24 16.96 -5.67 -8.94
CA GLN A 24 18.04 -6.51 -9.48
C GLN A 24 18.98 -5.72 -10.40
N ILE A 25 18.44 -4.90 -11.30
CA ILE A 25 19.23 -4.04 -12.19
C ILE A 25 20.10 -3.08 -11.37
N TYR A 26 19.55 -2.44 -10.33
CA TYR A 26 20.33 -1.56 -9.45
C TYR A 26 21.44 -2.29 -8.67
N LYS A 27 21.25 -3.58 -8.33
CA LYS A 27 22.29 -4.41 -7.69
C LYS A 27 23.44 -4.77 -8.64
N GLU A 28 23.17 -4.83 -9.95
CA GLU A 28 24.19 -5.13 -10.97
C GLU A 28 25.03 -3.91 -11.36
N ILE A 29 24.57 -2.69 -11.06
CA ILE A 29 25.38 -1.48 -11.25
C ILE A 29 26.53 -1.49 -10.23
N PRO A 30 27.80 -1.50 -10.67
CA PRO A 30 28.92 -1.46 -9.74
C PRO A 30 28.84 -0.20 -8.85
N ARG A 31 28.99 -0.36 -7.53
CA ARG A 31 28.97 0.78 -6.58
C ARG A 31 29.85 1.96 -7.03
N ARG A 32 31.00 1.64 -7.63
CA ARG A 32 31.95 2.61 -8.17
C ARG A 32 31.35 3.55 -9.22
N VAL A 33 30.48 3.06 -10.10
CA VAL A 33 29.84 3.87 -11.16
C VAL A 33 28.82 4.84 -10.57
N ILE A 34 28.14 4.43 -9.50
CA ILE A 34 27.20 5.28 -8.75
C ILE A 34 27.97 6.37 -8.00
N GLU A 35 29.08 6.01 -7.36
CA GLU A 35 29.95 6.94 -6.63
C GLU A 35 30.62 7.96 -7.55
N GLU A 36 31.14 7.53 -8.71
CA GLU A 36 31.74 8.42 -9.72
C GLU A 36 30.73 9.44 -10.24
N LYS A 37 29.49 9.02 -10.56
CA LYS A 37 28.45 9.96 -10.98
C LYS A 37 28.07 10.97 -9.90
N LEU A 38 27.98 10.55 -8.63
CA LEU A 38 27.70 11.47 -7.52
C LEU A 38 28.85 12.47 -7.30
N ILE A 39 30.08 12.07 -7.59
CA ILE A 39 31.24 12.95 -7.57
C ILE A 39 31.17 13.94 -8.73
N ASP A 40 30.82 13.49 -9.93
CA ASP A 40 30.64 14.37 -11.11
C ASP A 40 29.55 15.41 -10.85
N ASP A 41 28.37 14.99 -10.38
CA ASP A 41 27.26 15.89 -10.04
C ASP A 41 27.66 16.92 -8.95
N LEU A 42 28.47 16.50 -7.97
CA LEU A 42 28.98 17.37 -6.90
C LEU A 42 30.04 18.37 -7.40
N ILE A 43 30.84 17.98 -8.39
CA ILE A 43 31.85 18.82 -9.03
C ILE A 43 31.20 19.84 -9.97
N GLU A 44 30.14 19.45 -10.70
CA GLU A 44 29.41 20.31 -11.63
C GLU A 44 28.74 21.48 -10.91
N ASP A 45 27.95 21.21 -9.87
CA ASP A 45 27.31 22.25 -9.05
C ASP A 45 27.07 21.76 -7.62
N ARG A 46 27.94 22.22 -6.71
CA ARG A 46 27.87 21.88 -5.30
C ARG A 46 26.58 22.35 -4.62
N GLU A 47 26.07 23.53 -4.97
CA GLU A 47 24.85 24.05 -4.32
C GLU A 47 23.64 23.24 -4.76
N LEU A 48 23.50 23.00 -6.06
CA LEU A 48 22.43 22.18 -6.62
C LEU A 48 22.45 20.74 -6.09
N PHE A 49 23.64 20.13 -5.97
CA PHE A 49 23.80 18.80 -5.39
C PHE A 49 23.33 18.74 -3.93
N LEU A 50 23.69 19.75 -3.13
CA LEU A 50 23.28 19.83 -1.72
C LEU A 50 21.78 20.08 -1.56
N GLU A 51 21.18 20.93 -2.39
CA GLU A 51 19.73 21.18 -2.41
C GLU A 51 18.95 19.93 -2.79
N THR A 52 19.35 19.25 -3.86
CA THR A 52 18.73 17.99 -4.30
C THR A 52 18.75 16.96 -3.18
N ARG A 53 19.91 16.76 -2.55
CA ARG A 53 20.09 15.84 -1.42
C ARG A 53 19.28 16.23 -0.18
N ARG A 54 19.04 17.53 0.07
CA ARG A 54 18.14 17.98 1.14
C ARG A 54 16.69 17.68 0.79
N GLY A 55 16.25 18.00 -0.42
CA GLY A 55 14.90 17.73 -0.90
C GLY A 55 14.55 16.25 -0.84
N GLU A 56 15.46 15.37 -1.27
CA GLU A 56 15.28 13.91 -1.16
C GLU A 56 15.08 13.44 0.29
N ARG A 57 15.86 14.01 1.24
CA ARG A 57 15.75 13.67 2.66
C ARG A 57 14.46 14.20 3.28
N GLU A 58 14.01 15.38 2.88
CA GLU A 58 12.75 15.95 3.33
C GLU A 58 11.57 15.13 2.81
N ALA A 59 11.58 14.75 1.54
CA ALA A 59 10.59 13.86 0.95
C ALA A 59 10.54 12.48 1.63
N ASP A 60 11.70 11.87 1.94
CA ASP A 60 11.75 10.61 2.70
C ASP A 60 11.17 10.75 4.12
N ARG A 61 11.43 11.88 4.80
CA ARG A 61 10.84 12.16 6.12
C ARG A 61 9.32 12.33 6.04
N GLU A 62 8.85 13.09 5.05
CA GLU A 62 7.42 13.32 4.83
C GLU A 62 6.70 12.00 4.52
N TYR A 63 7.27 11.18 3.63
CA TYR A 63 6.75 9.83 3.35
C TYR A 63 6.69 8.97 4.61
N LYS A 64 7.76 8.93 5.41
CA LYS A 64 7.79 8.16 6.67
C LYS A 64 6.77 8.65 7.68
N GLN A 65 6.57 9.97 7.76
CA GLN A 65 5.58 10.57 8.65
C GLN A 65 4.16 10.23 8.20
N ALA A 66 3.84 10.36 6.92
CA ALA A 66 2.55 10.00 6.35
C ALA A 66 2.23 8.51 6.56
N MET A 67 3.19 7.62 6.30
CA MET A 67 3.05 6.17 6.57
C MET A 67 2.83 5.89 8.05
N LYS A 68 3.49 6.63 8.95
CA LYS A 68 3.30 6.49 10.40
C LYS A 68 1.88 6.91 10.79
N GLU A 69 1.40 8.04 10.29
CA GLU A 69 0.04 8.53 10.55
C GLU A 69 -1.03 7.57 10.03
N GLU A 70 -0.88 7.07 8.80
CA GLU A 70 -1.75 6.05 8.23
C GLU A 70 -1.79 4.78 9.10
N ASN A 71 -0.62 4.26 9.51
CA ASN A 71 -0.56 3.11 10.40
C ASN A 71 -1.25 3.36 11.75
N VAL A 72 -1.09 4.56 12.34
CA VAL A 72 -1.78 4.93 13.59
C VAL A 72 -3.29 4.92 13.40
N THR A 73 -3.80 5.45 12.28
CA THR A 73 -5.24 5.45 11.99
C THR A 73 -5.82 4.05 11.83
N HIS A 74 -5.09 3.13 11.17
CA HIS A 74 -5.49 1.72 11.06
C HIS A 74 -5.48 1.01 12.42
N ILE A 75 -4.49 1.27 13.27
CA ILE A 75 -4.44 0.71 14.63
C ILE A 75 -5.64 1.21 15.45
N ALA A 76 -5.98 2.50 15.35
CA ALA A 76 -7.16 3.07 16.03
C ALA A 76 -8.47 2.44 15.54
N ALA A 77 -8.63 2.23 14.23
CA ALA A 77 -9.78 1.53 13.65
C ALA A 77 -9.90 0.09 14.15
N MET A 78 -8.78 -0.64 14.24
CA MET A 78 -8.71 -1.97 14.84
C MET A 78 -9.12 -1.98 16.32
N GLN A 79 -8.68 -0.98 17.10
CA GLN A 79 -9.05 -0.86 18.51
C GLN A 79 -10.54 -0.62 18.68
N LYS A 80 -11.12 0.27 17.87
CA LYS A 80 -12.56 0.51 17.79
C LYS A 80 -13.33 -0.77 17.45
N TRP A 81 -12.89 -1.52 16.45
CA TRP A 81 -13.51 -2.80 16.13
C TRP A 81 -13.45 -3.80 17.30
N LYS A 82 -12.30 -3.85 17.99
CA LYS A 82 -12.08 -4.76 19.12
C LYS A 82 -12.84 -4.38 20.39
N SER A 83 -13.34 -3.14 20.52
CA SER A 83 -14.14 -2.73 21.68
C SER A 83 -15.53 -3.38 21.70
N PHE A 84 -16.09 -3.71 20.53
CA PHE A 84 -17.33 -4.46 20.42
C PHE A 84 -17.17 -5.87 21.00
N PRO A 85 -18.13 -6.39 21.79
CA PRO A 85 -18.13 -7.77 22.23
C PRO A 85 -18.06 -8.76 21.06
N GLU A 86 -17.50 -9.94 21.29
CA GLU A 86 -17.35 -10.96 20.25
C GLU A 86 -18.68 -11.34 19.57
N TYR A 87 -19.76 -11.47 20.34
CA TYR A 87 -21.08 -11.77 19.78
C TYR A 87 -21.55 -10.69 18.80
N ALA A 88 -21.33 -9.41 19.12
CA ALA A 88 -21.73 -8.28 18.27
C ALA A 88 -20.88 -8.25 17.00
N ARG A 89 -19.56 -8.49 17.13
CA ARG A 89 -18.67 -8.63 15.98
C ARG A 89 -19.11 -9.76 15.05
N ASN A 90 -19.47 -10.92 15.61
CA ASN A 90 -19.93 -12.07 14.82
C ASN A 90 -21.26 -11.79 14.10
N LEU A 91 -22.20 -11.08 14.75
CA LEU A 91 -23.45 -10.66 14.10
C LEU A 91 -23.18 -9.73 12.91
N ILE A 92 -22.30 -8.74 13.09
CA ILE A 92 -21.91 -7.80 12.04
C ILE A 92 -21.20 -8.52 10.89
N LEU A 93 -20.24 -9.40 11.20
CA LEU A 93 -19.48 -10.14 10.19
C LEU A 93 -20.35 -11.11 9.39
N ASN A 94 -21.43 -11.64 9.96
CA ASN A 94 -22.36 -12.54 9.27
C ASN A 94 -23.48 -11.82 8.52
N ASN A 95 -23.52 -10.48 8.60
CA ASN A 95 -24.56 -9.68 7.99
C ASN A 95 -23.91 -8.67 7.03
N VAL A 96 -23.58 -9.07 5.81
CA VAL A 96 -23.03 -8.18 4.78
C VAL A 96 -23.77 -8.41 3.47
N TRP A 97 -24.31 -7.36 2.88
CA TRP A 97 -24.99 -7.47 1.59
C TRP A 97 -23.99 -7.73 0.46
N CYS A 98 -24.17 -8.82 -0.26
CA CYS A 98 -23.36 -9.11 -1.45
C CYS A 98 -24.16 -8.83 -2.72
N THR A 99 -23.73 -7.84 -3.49
CA THR A 99 -24.36 -7.44 -4.77
C THR A 99 -24.33 -8.54 -5.83
N ARG A 100 -23.36 -9.45 -5.77
CA ARG A 100 -23.26 -10.59 -6.70
C ARG A 100 -24.17 -11.75 -6.33
N CYS A 101 -24.36 -12.00 -5.03
CA CYS A 101 -25.25 -13.05 -4.54
C CYS A 101 -26.69 -12.57 -4.36
N LEU A 102 -26.91 -11.25 -4.37
CA LEU A 102 -28.19 -10.59 -4.10
C LEU A 102 -28.81 -11.04 -2.77
N ASP A 103 -27.96 -11.28 -1.77
CA ASP A 103 -28.35 -11.82 -0.49
C ASP A 103 -27.40 -11.34 0.61
N VAL A 104 -27.87 -11.43 1.87
CA VAL A 104 -27.05 -11.24 3.05
C VAL A 104 -26.11 -12.44 3.21
N ARG A 105 -24.82 -12.14 3.31
CA ARG A 105 -23.73 -13.11 3.42
C ARG A 105 -22.81 -12.71 4.55
N GLY A 106 -21.89 -13.61 4.91
CA GLY A 106 -20.80 -13.28 5.80
C GLY A 106 -19.68 -12.50 5.11
N LEU A 107 -18.69 -12.13 5.92
CA LEU A 107 -17.45 -11.48 5.52
C LEU A 107 -16.27 -12.36 5.90
N THR A 108 -15.35 -12.60 4.96
CA THR A 108 -14.12 -13.36 5.22
C THR A 108 -12.90 -12.57 4.75
N ARG A 109 -11.72 -12.89 5.32
CA ARG A 109 -10.43 -12.24 4.98
C ARG A 109 -10.51 -10.72 4.99
N TYR A 110 -11.09 -10.18 6.06
CA TYR A 110 -11.42 -8.76 6.08
C TYR A 110 -10.32 -7.90 6.72
N THR A 111 -10.23 -6.67 6.24
CA THR A 111 -9.50 -5.56 6.85
C THR A 111 -10.48 -4.62 7.55
N VAL A 112 -9.98 -3.81 8.48
CA VAL A 112 -10.73 -2.71 9.05
C VAL A 112 -10.01 -1.43 8.71
N GLU A 113 -10.76 -0.53 8.11
CA GLU A 113 -10.27 0.74 7.61
C GLU A 113 -10.96 1.88 8.39
N PRO A 114 -10.21 2.94 8.73
CA PRO A 114 -10.80 4.12 9.34
C PRO A 114 -11.74 4.81 8.33
N SER A 115 -12.89 5.29 8.80
CA SER A 115 -13.82 6.09 7.99
C SER A 115 -14.39 7.21 8.85
N GLY A 116 -13.61 8.28 9.05
CA GLY A 116 -13.99 9.39 9.93
C GLY A 116 -14.19 8.91 11.38
N PRO A 117 -15.36 9.14 12.00
CA PRO A 117 -15.66 8.61 13.34
C PRO A 117 -15.87 7.08 13.33
N ASP A 118 -16.22 6.51 12.19
CA ASP A 118 -16.65 5.13 12.02
C ASP A 118 -15.52 4.23 11.50
N ILE A 119 -15.85 2.97 11.25
CA ILE A 119 -14.97 2.00 10.59
C ILE A 119 -15.69 1.32 9.43
N VAL A 120 -14.91 0.90 8.44
CA VAL A 120 -15.39 0.07 7.32
C VAL A 120 -14.66 -1.27 7.36
N LEU A 121 -15.44 -2.35 7.36
CA LEU A 121 -14.95 -3.70 7.19
C LEU A 121 -14.93 -4.00 5.68
N ARG A 122 -13.76 -4.23 5.09
CA ARG A 122 -13.64 -4.67 3.69
C ARG A 122 -13.15 -6.09 3.62
N GLY A 123 -13.74 -6.92 2.77
CA GLY A 123 -13.33 -8.31 2.63
C GLY A 123 -14.04 -8.99 1.48
N ASN A 124 -14.12 -10.32 1.55
CA ASN A 124 -14.72 -11.13 0.49
C ASN A 124 -15.95 -11.88 0.97
N CYS A 125 -16.94 -11.99 0.09
CA CYS A 125 -18.09 -12.85 0.27
C CYS A 125 -17.63 -14.33 0.29
N PRO A 126 -17.98 -15.13 1.31
CA PRO A 126 -17.54 -16.53 1.42
C PRO A 126 -18.07 -17.44 0.31
N VAL A 127 -19.13 -17.03 -0.40
CA VAL A 127 -19.79 -17.86 -1.42
C VAL A 127 -19.23 -17.60 -2.81
N CYS A 128 -19.18 -16.33 -3.22
CA CYS A 128 -18.80 -15.95 -4.60
C CYS A 128 -17.44 -15.26 -4.69
N ASN A 129 -16.75 -15.08 -3.56
CA ASN A 129 -15.47 -14.40 -3.41
C ASN A 129 -15.45 -12.94 -3.90
N HIS A 130 -16.62 -12.35 -4.20
CA HIS A 130 -16.72 -10.94 -4.60
C HIS A 130 -16.35 -10.03 -3.43
N GLU A 131 -15.68 -8.92 -3.74
CA GLU A 131 -15.37 -7.89 -2.75
C GLU A 131 -16.66 -7.28 -2.21
N VAL A 132 -16.71 -7.15 -0.90
CA VAL A 132 -17.85 -6.59 -0.18
C VAL A 132 -17.32 -5.73 0.97
N ALA A 133 -18.13 -4.75 1.37
CA ALA A 133 -17.79 -3.88 2.47
C ALA A 133 -19.01 -3.65 3.36
N ARG A 134 -18.76 -3.40 4.65
CA ARG A 134 -19.78 -3.00 5.61
C ARG A 134 -19.25 -1.88 6.50
N THR A 135 -19.96 -0.77 6.54
CA THR A 135 -19.73 0.30 7.51
C THR A 135 -20.28 -0.11 8.87
N VAL A 136 -19.53 0.20 9.94
CA VAL A 136 -19.96 0.06 11.33
C VAL A 136 -19.88 1.43 11.96
N GLU A 137 -21.05 1.99 12.24
CA GLU A 137 -21.21 3.28 12.92
C GLU A 137 -20.87 3.12 14.40
N ILE A 138 -20.08 4.04 14.94
CA ILE A 138 -19.61 4.03 16.33
C ILE A 138 -20.18 5.27 17.01
N GLU A 139 -21.43 5.14 17.46
CA GLU A 139 -22.13 6.11 18.31
C GLU A 139 -22.03 5.74 19.80
#